data_AF-A0A4Y2HW71-F1
#
_entry.id   AF-A0A4Y2HW71-F1
#
_cell.length_a   1.000
_cell.length_b   1.000
_cell.length_c   1.000
_cell.angle_alpha   90.00
_cell.angle_beta   90.00
_cell.angle_gamma   90.00
#
_symmetry.space_group_name_H-M   'P 1'
#
loop_
_entity.id
_entity.type
_entity.pdbx_description
1 polymer ?
#
loop_
_entity_poly.entity_id
_entity_poly.type
_entity_poly.pdbx_seq_one_letter_code
_entity_poly.pdbx_strand_id
1 'polypeptide(L)'
;MENVRKRVDVRLCKKGSKAEKLISKPNFKDGTIYGELLVAFHMSKTVLTLNKPIVVGMRILDISKRLMYGFHVEIMREIYHENAMLLYTDTDSFIYNIQCQNVYNDMNNII
;
A
#
# COMPACT_ATOMS: atom_id res chain seq x y z
N MET A 1 1.50 0.13 -1.68
CA MET A 1 2.26 1.39 -1.61
C MET A 1 3.62 1.21 -2.27
N GLU A 2 4.09 2.17 -3.05
CA GLU A 2 5.37 2.05 -3.76
C GLU A 2 6.55 1.93 -2.79
N ASN A 3 7.46 0.99 -3.04
CA ASN A 3 8.69 0.82 -2.27
C ASN A 3 9.90 1.30 -3.08
N VAL A 4 10.33 2.55 -2.85
CA VAL A 4 11.46 3.16 -3.56
C VAL A 4 12.80 2.45 -3.32
N ARG A 5 12.91 1.64 -2.26
CA ARG A 5 14.13 0.84 -1.98
C ARG A 5 14.29 -0.33 -2.94
N LYS A 6 13.21 -0.80 -3.57
CA LYS A 6 13.24 -1.88 -4.56
C LYS A 6 13.58 -1.39 -5.98
N ARG A 7 13.68 -0.07 -6.20
CA ARG A 7 14.02 0.49 -7.51
C ARG A 7 15.50 0.24 -7.83
N VAL A 8 15.77 -0.23 -9.04
CA VAL A 8 17.13 -0.45 -9.57
C VAL A 8 17.49 0.71 -10.51
N ASP A 9 18.72 1.19 -10.47
CA ASP A 9 19.29 2.11 -11.47
C ASP A 9 19.90 1.28 -12.59
N VAL A 10 19.23 1.19 -13.74
CA VAL A 10 19.69 0.40 -14.88
C VAL A 10 20.42 1.31 -15.85
N ARG A 11 21.67 0.96 -16.17
CA ARG A 11 22.50 1.70 -17.13
C ARG A 11 22.84 0.82 -18.33
N LEU A 12 22.42 1.25 -19.50
CA LEU A 12 22.77 0.59 -20.76
C LEU A 12 24.12 1.10 -21.26
N CYS A 13 25.02 0.17 -21.57
CA CYS A 13 26.35 0.52 -22.07
C CYS A 13 26.83 -0.48 -23.12
N LYS A 14 27.61 0.02 -24.08
CA LYS A 14 28.38 -0.84 -24.97
C LYS A 14 29.63 -1.38 -24.27
N LYS A 15 30.13 -2.54 -24.71
CA LYS A 15 31.38 -3.13 -24.17
C LYS A 15 32.55 -2.13 -24.33
N GLY A 16 33.45 -2.10 -23.35
CA GLY A 16 34.63 -1.22 -23.33
C GLY A 16 34.82 -0.47 -22.00
N SER A 17 35.66 0.57 -22.00
CA SER A 17 36.10 1.28 -20.77
C SER A 17 34.96 1.82 -19.91
N LYS A 18 33.80 2.15 -20.49
CA LYS A 18 32.62 2.61 -19.75
C LYS A 18 31.95 1.48 -18.96
N ALA A 19 32.00 0.23 -19.44
CA ALA A 19 31.53 -0.94 -18.71
C ALA A 19 32.40 -1.24 -17.49
N GLU A 20 33.72 -1.22 -17.66
CA GLU A 20 34.69 -1.41 -16.56
C GLU A 20 34.49 -0.36 -15.46
N LYS A 21 34.28 0.90 -15.84
CA LYS A 21 33.94 1.99 -14.91
C LYS A 21 32.61 1.83 -14.17
N LEU A 22 31.68 1.02 -14.69
CA LEU A 22 30.42 0.72 -14.00
C LEU A 22 30.59 -0.45 -13.04
N ILE A 23 31.30 -1.50 -13.46
CA ILE A 23 31.62 -2.68 -12.63
C ILE A 23 32.45 -2.28 -11.41
N SER A 24 33.39 -1.34 -11.56
CA SER A 24 34.25 -0.89 -10.47
C SER A 24 33.54 -0.08 -9.39
N LYS A 25 32.28 0.33 -9.61
CA LYS A 25 31.56 1.11 -8.61
C LYS A 25 31.01 0.20 -7.50
N PRO A 26 31.08 0.63 -6.22
CA PRO A 26 30.61 -0.17 -5.09
C PRO A 26 29.09 -0.42 -5.10
N ASN A 27 28.33 0.34 -5.91
CA ASN A 27 26.89 0.14 -6.06
C ASN A 27 26.51 -0.73 -7.27
N PHE A 28 27.47 -1.33 -7.97
CA PHE A 28 27.19 -2.35 -8.96
C PHE A 28 26.59 -3.60 -8.29
N LYS A 29 25.57 -4.21 -8.91
CA LYS A 29 24.94 -5.43 -8.41
C LYS A 29 25.06 -6.58 -9.39
N ASP A 30 24.70 -6.35 -10.64
CA ASP A 30 24.65 -7.41 -11.65
C ASP A 30 24.64 -6.82 -13.07
N GLY A 31 24.87 -7.65 -14.08
CA GLY A 31 24.83 -7.26 -15.49
C GLY A 31 24.09 -8.26 -16.37
N THR A 32 23.17 -7.77 -17.21
CA THR A 32 22.46 -8.58 -18.21
C THR A 32 23.00 -8.27 -19.61
N ILE A 33 23.55 -9.27 -20.31
CA ILE A 33 24.05 -9.12 -21.68
C ILE A 33 22.87 -9.29 -22.64
N TYR A 34 22.58 -8.26 -23.45
CA TYR A 34 21.51 -8.30 -24.46
C TYR A 34 22.02 -8.59 -25.87
N GLY A 35 23.34 -8.60 -26.08
CA GLY A 35 23.96 -8.93 -27.35
C GLY A 35 25.46 -8.65 -27.34
N GLU A 36 26.10 -8.79 -28.49
CA GLU A 36 27.56 -8.64 -28.58
C GLU A 36 28.06 -7.27 -28.13
N LEU A 37 27.27 -6.22 -28.35
CA LEU A 37 27.65 -4.83 -28.10
C LEU A 37 26.81 -4.16 -27.01
N LEU A 38 25.86 -4.82 -26.35
CA LEU A 38 24.95 -4.17 -25.39
C LEU A 38 24.83 -4.96 -24.10
N VAL A 39 25.06 -4.28 -22.97
CA VAL A 39 24.90 -4.82 -21.62
C VAL A 39 24.12 -3.83 -20.76
N ALA A 40 23.16 -4.32 -19.98
CA ALA A 40 22.52 -3.58 -18.92
C ALA A 40 23.22 -3.83 -17.59
N PHE A 41 23.68 -2.77 -16.94
CA PHE A 41 24.27 -2.82 -15.61
C PHE A 41 23.21 -2.44 -14.59
N HIS A 42 22.90 -3.36 -13.69
CA HIS A 42 22.00 -3.17 -12.56
C HIS A 42 22.79 -2.55 -11.41
N MET A 43 22.50 -1.28 -11.11
CA MET A 43 23.13 -0.53 -10.04
C MET A 43 22.13 -0.33 -8.89
N SER A 44 22.60 -0.36 -7.65
CA SER A 44 21.83 0.13 -6.50
C SER A 44 21.85 1.65 -6.48
N LYS A 45 20.74 2.26 -6.06
CA LYS A 45 20.73 3.69 -5.74
C LYS A 45 21.55 3.92 -4.48
N THR A 46 22.52 4.84 -4.56
CA THR A 46 23.39 5.22 -3.43
C THR A 46 22.70 6.19 -2.48
N VAL A 47 21.75 6.98 -2.99
CA VAL A 47 20.93 7.91 -2.21
C VAL A 47 19.47 7.62 -2.49
N LEU A 48 18.67 7.51 -1.43
CA LEU A 48 17.24 7.28 -1.50
C LEU A 48 16.52 8.43 -0.82
N THR A 49 15.68 9.14 -1.58
CA THR A 49 14.79 10.16 -1.02
C THR A 49 13.48 9.51 -0.62
N LEU A 50 13.15 9.54 0.68
CA LEU A 50 11.91 9.02 1.23
C LEU A 50 10.87 10.16 1.35
N ASN A 51 10.38 10.64 0.21
CA ASN A 51 9.41 11.75 0.14
C ASN A 51 7.94 11.31 0.07
N LYS A 52 7.66 10.05 0.37
CA LYS A 52 6.31 9.49 0.39
C LYS A 52 5.87 9.33 1.84
N PRO A 53 4.68 9.80 2.23
CA PRO A 53 4.20 9.74 3.61
C PRO A 53 3.70 8.33 3.98
N ILE A 54 4.54 7.30 3.82
CA ILE A 54 4.17 5.89 4.04
C ILE A 54 3.70 5.65 5.46
N VAL A 55 4.50 6.12 6.43
CA VAL A 55 4.20 5.93 7.85
C VAL A 55 2.95 6.70 8.26
N VAL A 56 2.81 7.94 7.79
CA VAL A 56 1.62 8.76 8.07
C VAL A 56 0.36 8.14 7.45
N GLY A 57 0.44 7.68 6.20
CA GLY A 57 -0.66 6.98 5.54
C GLY A 57 -1.07 5.70 6.28
N MET A 58 -0.12 4.93 6.80
CA MET A 58 -0.41 3.76 7.64
C MET A 58 -1.15 4.15 8.92
N ARG A 59 -0.72 5.22 9.59
CA ARG A 59 -1.39 5.72 10.81
C ARG A 59 -2.81 6.18 10.55
N ILE A 60 -3.03 6.93 9.48
CA ILE A 60 -4.38 7.37 9.08
C ILE A 60 -5.26 6.14 8.81
N LEU A 61 -4.76 5.16 8.07
CA LEU A 61 -5.48 3.93 7.79
C LEU A 61 -5.86 3.15 9.06
N ASP A 62 -4.96 3.06 10.04
CA ASP A 62 -5.24 2.40 11.33
C ASP A 62 -6.33 3.13 12.11
N ILE A 63 -6.30 4.48 12.10
CA ILE A 63 -7.34 5.30 12.73
C ILE A 63 -8.69 5.11 12.03
N SER A 64 -8.73 5.15 10.70
CA SER A 64 -9.94 4.92 9.91
C SER A 64 -10.53 3.53 10.18
N LYS A 65 -9.70 2.49 10.22
CA LYS A 65 -10.16 1.13 10.57
C LYS A 65 -10.73 1.04 11.98
N ARG A 66 -10.10 1.71 12.95
CA ARG A 66 -10.61 1.76 14.33
C ARG A 66 -11.99 2.43 14.38
N LEU A 67 -12.17 3.53 13.64
CA LEU A 67 -13.47 4.21 13.55
C LEU A 67 -14.55 3.29 12.97
N MET A 68 -14.27 2.66 11.83
CA MET A 68 -15.20 1.72 11.18
C MET A 68 -15.52 0.53 12.09
N TYR A 69 -14.51 -0.02 12.77
CA TYR A 69 -14.71 -1.13 13.70
C TYR A 69 -15.53 -0.71 14.92
N GLY A 70 -15.28 0.49 15.47
CA GLY A 70 -16.08 1.07 16.55
C GLY A 70 -17.55 1.20 16.14
N PHE A 71 -17.84 1.72 14.95
CA PHE A 71 -19.21 1.76 14.43
C PHE A 71 -19.85 0.37 14.34
N HIS A 72 -19.14 -0.65 13.83
CA HIS A 72 -19.69 -2.00 13.74
C HIS A 72 -19.95 -2.62 15.14
N VAL A 73 -18.98 -2.57 16.04
CA VAL A 73 -19.04 -3.28 17.32
C VAL A 73 -19.79 -2.50 18.39
N GLU A 74 -19.46 -1.22 18.56
CA GLU A 74 -19.97 -0.41 19.67
C GLU A 74 -21.35 0.17 19.38
N ILE A 75 -21.73 0.30 18.10
CA ILE A 75 -23.03 0.84 17.68
C ILE A 75 -23.90 -0.28 17.11
N MET A 76 -23.57 -0.80 15.92
CA MET A 76 -24.48 -1.70 15.19
C MET A 76 -24.77 -3.01 15.95
N ARG A 77 -23.77 -3.63 16.57
CA ARG A 77 -23.96 -4.87 17.37
C ARG A 77 -24.67 -4.63 18.70
N GLU A 78 -24.52 -3.45 19.30
CA GLU A 78 -25.22 -3.13 20.55
C GLU A 78 -26.70 -2.83 20.33
N ILE A 79 -27.06 -2.23 19.19
CA ILE A 79 -28.46 -1.88 18.89
C ILE A 79 -29.24 -3.09 18.35
N TYR A 80 -28.65 -3.82 17.40
CA TYR A 80 -29.38 -4.85 16.68
C TYR A 80 -29.03 -6.27 17.13
N HIS A 81 -27.93 -6.47 17.88
CA HIS A 81 -27.50 -7.80 18.33
C HIS A 81 -27.46 -8.83 17.18
N GLU A 82 -28.27 -9.88 17.28
CA GLU A 82 -28.39 -10.93 16.25
C GLU A 82 -29.27 -10.52 15.04
N ASN A 83 -29.99 -9.40 15.15
CA ASN A 83 -30.88 -8.90 14.09
C ASN A 83 -30.13 -8.15 12.99
N ALA A 84 -28.82 -7.89 13.13
CA ALA A 84 -27.99 -7.30 12.09
C ALA A 84 -26.89 -8.27 11.65
N MET A 85 -26.93 -8.67 10.38
CA MET A 85 -25.90 -9.47 9.75
C MET A 85 -25.06 -8.60 8.82
N LEU A 86 -23.77 -8.50 9.11
CA LEU A 86 -22.81 -7.82 8.23
C LEU A 86 -22.55 -8.68 6.98
N LEU A 87 -22.93 -8.16 5.80
CA LEU A 87 -22.79 -8.86 4.52
C LEU A 87 -21.49 -8.49 3.81
N TYR A 88 -21.07 -7.23 3.90
CA TYR A 88 -19.91 -6.72 3.18
C TYR A 88 -19.29 -5.50 3.87
N THR A 89 -17.99 -5.32 3.66
CA THR A 89 -17.20 -4.19 4.17
C THR A 89 -16.37 -3.57 3.05
N ASP A 90 -16.43 -2.25 2.90
CA ASP A 90 -15.45 -1.46 2.16
C ASP A 90 -14.73 -0.48 3.10
N THR A 91 -13.87 0.38 2.55
CA THR A 91 -13.00 1.33 3.25
C THR A 91 -13.78 2.27 4.18
N ASP A 92 -14.95 2.72 3.75
CA ASP A 92 -15.77 3.72 4.42
C ASP A 92 -17.26 3.32 4.49
N SER A 93 -17.59 2.07 4.15
CA SER A 93 -18.97 1.61 4.11
C SER A 93 -19.14 0.17 4.55
N PHE A 94 -20.35 -0.13 5.02
CA PHE A 94 -20.81 -1.45 5.38
C PHE A 94 -22.12 -1.74 4.67
N ILE A 95 -22.33 -3.01 4.32
CA ILE A 95 -23.63 -3.51 3.87
C ILE A 95 -24.14 -4.48 4.93
N TYR A 96 -25.30 -4.18 5.49
CA TYR A 96 -25.96 -5.01 6.49
C TYR A 96 -27.29 -5.54 5.96
N ASN A 97 -27.65 -6.74 6.39
CA ASN A 97 -29.03 -7.19 6.42
C ASN A 97 -29.55 -6.99 7.85
N ILE A 98 -30.55 -6.11 8.02
CA ILE A 98 -31.05 -5.72 9.35
C ILE A 98 -32.54 -6.07 9.44
N GLN A 99 -32.92 -6.80 10.49
CA GLN A 99 -34.30 -7.06 10.85
C GLN A 99 -34.78 -5.98 11.83
N CYS A 100 -35.52 -5.00 11.33
CA CYS A 100 -36.07 -3.90 12.13
C CYS A 100 -37.33 -3.31 11.46
N GLN A 101 -38.11 -2.52 12.19
CA GLN A 101 -39.30 -1.87 11.64
C GLN A 101 -38.94 -0.68 10.74
N ASN A 102 -38.00 0.17 11.17
CA ASN A 102 -37.50 1.29 10.36
C ASN A 102 -36.09 1.71 10.81
N VAL A 103 -35.08 1.32 10.03
CA VAL A 103 -33.67 1.63 10.32
C VAL A 103 -33.37 3.12 10.40
N TYR A 104 -34.08 3.96 9.63
CA TYR A 104 -33.84 5.41 9.63
C TYR A 104 -34.26 6.06 10.94
N ASN A 105 -35.33 5.58 11.56
CA ASN A 105 -35.78 6.08 12.85
C ASN A 105 -34.80 5.69 13.96
N ASP A 106 -34.31 4.46 13.94
CA ASP A 106 -33.30 4.00 14.90
C ASP A 106 -32.05 4.88 14.81
N MET A 107 -31.51 5.07 13.59
CA MET A 107 -30.30 5.85 13.35
C MET A 107 -30.42 7.31 13.77
N ASN A 108 -31.57 7.96 13.54
CA ASN A 108 -31.81 9.34 13.97
C ASN A 108 -31.77 9.52 15.49
N ASN A 109 -31.93 8.46 16.28
CA ASN A 109 -31.86 8.53 17.75
C ASN A 109 -30.44 8.26 18.28
N ILE A 110 -29.50 7.88 17.42
CA ILE A 110 -28.14 7.44 17.78
C ILE A 110 -27.08 8.46 17.33
N ILE A 111 -27.27 9.02 16.13
CA ILE A 111 -26.36 9.97 15.46
C ILE A 111 -26.87 11.38 15.70
#